data_AF-A0A7W1YE98-F1
#
_entry.id   AF-A0A7W1YE98-F1
#
_cell.length_a   1.000
_cell.length_b   1.000
_cell.length_c   1.000
_cell.angle_alpha   90.00
_cell.angle_beta   90.00
_cell.angle_gamma   90.00
#
_symmetry.space_group_name_H-M   'P 1'
#
loop_
_entity.id
_entity.type
_entity.pdbx_description
1 polymer ?
#
loop_
_entity_poly.entity_id
_entity_poly.type
_entity_poly.pdbx_seq_one_letter_code
_entity_poly.pdbx_strand_id
1 'polypeptide(L)' 'TGKGLVDYPAIFQILASNRYAGWISIEDGMNGMDEMAQSLQFLRRMCADYFPFQP' A
#
# COMPACT_ATOMS: atom_id res chain seq x y z
N THR A 1 -4.92 -1.38 -10.54
CA THR A 1 -5.63 -2.50 -9.86
C THR A 1 -4.59 -3.49 -9.34
N GLY A 2 -4.62 -3.86 -8.05
CA GLY A 2 -3.66 -4.79 -7.41
C GLY A 2 -3.77 -6.24 -7.89
N LYS A 3 -3.73 -6.45 -9.21
CA LYS A 3 -3.87 -7.72 -9.92
C LYS A 3 -2.52 -8.34 -10.32
N GLY A 4 -1.43 -7.91 -9.68
CA GLY A 4 -0.11 -8.50 -9.89
C GLY A 4 0.07 -9.77 -9.05
N LEU A 5 1.09 -10.57 -9.38
CA LEU A 5 1.58 -11.72 -8.60
C LEU A 5 2.01 -11.38 -7.16
N VAL A 6 2.01 -10.10 -6.79
CA VAL A 6 2.47 -9.59 -5.51
C VAL A 6 1.36 -9.72 -4.47
N ASP A 7 1.63 -10.52 -3.43
CA ASP A 7 0.78 -10.64 -2.26
C ASP A 7 1.02 -9.46 -1.31
N TYR A 8 0.35 -8.34 -1.60
CA TYR A 8 0.42 -7.13 -0.76
C TYR A 8 -0.06 -7.37 0.69
N PRO A 9 -1.16 -8.10 0.97
CA PRO A 9 -1.52 -8.47 2.33
C PRO A 9 -0.38 -9.09 3.14
N ALA A 10 0.34 -10.07 2.57
CA ALA A 10 1.47 -10.69 3.23
C ALA A 10 2.62 -9.69 3.50
N ILE A 11 2.95 -8.83 2.53
CA ILE A 11 3.98 -7.80 2.70
C ILE A 11 3.61 -6.83 3.83
N PHE A 12 2.38 -6.30 3.83
CA PHE A 12 1.93 -5.37 4.87
C PHE A 12 1.89 -6.03 6.24
N GLN A 13 1.51 -7.31 6.33
CA GLN A 13 1.57 -8.07 7.57
C GLN A 13 3.00 -8.18 8.10
N ILE A 14 3.98 -8.46 7.23
CA ILE A 14 5.40 -8.54 7.62
C ILE A 14 5.91 -7.18 8.11
N LEU A 15 5.60 -6.09 7.39
CA LEU A 15 6.02 -4.74 7.77
C LEU A 15 5.42 -4.31 9.11
N ALA A 16 4.13 -4.54 9.33
CA ALA A 16 3.44 -4.24 10.59
C ALA A 16 4.01 -5.08 11.75
N SER A 17 4.26 -6.37 11.52
CA SER A 17 4.85 -7.27 12.54
C SER A 17 6.25 -6.82 12.98
N ASN A 18 6.99 -6.14 12.10
CA ASN A 18 8.31 -5.58 12.39
C ASN A 18 8.26 -4.10 12.83
N ARG A 19 7.07 -3.57 13.15
CA ARG A 19 6.86 -2.17 13.59
C ARG A 19 7.45 -1.15 12.63
N TYR A 20 7.35 -1.42 11.33
CA TYR A 20 7.79 -0.47 10.32
C TYR A 20 7.05 0.86 10.48
N ALA A 21 7.80 1.97 10.52
CA ALA A 21 7.28 3.32 10.67
C ALA A 21 7.89 4.29 9.63
N GLY A 22 8.42 3.74 8.54
CA GLY A 22 9.03 4.51 7.45
C GLY A 22 8.03 4.88 6.34
N TRP A 23 8.56 5.44 5.26
CA TRP A 23 7.78 5.88 4.11
C TRP A 23 7.55 4.78 3.08
N ILE A 24 6.32 4.69 2.58
CA ILE A 24 5.97 3.87 1.42
C ILE A 24 5.80 4.80 0.22
N SER A 25 6.63 4.62 -0.81
CA SER A 25 6.50 5.30 -2.11
C SER A 25 5.69 4.46 -3.10
N ILE A 26 4.97 5.13 -4.00
CA ILE A 26 4.26 4.50 -5.11
C ILE A 26 4.97 4.91 -6.41
N GLU A 27 5.35 3.92 -7.22
CA GLU A 27 5.82 4.12 -8.59
C GLU A 27 4.83 3.41 -9.53
N ASP A 28 3.96 4.20 -10.15
CA ASP A 28 2.90 3.75 -11.06
C ASP A 28 2.55 4.89 -12.03
N GLY A 29 1.53 4.72 -12.86
CA GLY A 29 1.03 5.79 -13.74
C GLY A 29 1.68 5.81 -15.11
N MET A 30 2.22 4.67 -15.58
CA MET A 30 2.83 4.57 -16.91
C MET A 30 1.84 4.95 -18.02
N ASN A 31 0.54 4.72 -17.82
CA ASN A 31 -0.51 5.10 -18.77
C ASN A 31 -1.32 6.33 -18.34
N GLY A 32 -0.94 7.00 -17.25
CA GLY A 32 -1.53 8.26 -16.81
C GLY A 32 -1.94 8.34 -15.34
N MET A 33 -2.52 9.48 -14.96
CA MET A 33 -2.81 9.83 -13.57
C MET A 33 -3.94 9.02 -12.94
N ASP A 34 -4.82 8.41 -13.73
CA ASP A 34 -5.89 7.55 -13.21
C ASP A 34 -5.35 6.27 -12.57
N GLU A 35 -4.26 5.72 -13.12
CA GLU A 35 -3.57 4.58 -12.51
C GLU A 35 -2.93 4.96 -11.18
N MET A 36 -2.27 6.13 -11.14
CA MET A 36 -1.71 6.68 -9.89
C MET A 36 -2.80 6.88 -8.83
N ALA A 37 -3.99 7.38 -9.21
CA ALA A 37 -5.12 7.55 -8.30
C ALA A 37 -5.63 6.21 -7.74
N GLN A 38 -5.72 5.18 -8.57
CA GLN A 38 -6.09 3.83 -8.13
C GLN A 38 -5.07 3.24 -7.16
N SER A 39 -3.77 3.42 -7.43
CA SER A 39 -2.70 2.93 -6.57
C SER A 39 -2.64 3.68 -5.25
N LEU A 40 -2.90 4.99 -5.26
CA LEU A 40 -3.08 5.77 -4.04
C LEU A 40 -4.28 5.29 -3.22
N GLN A 41 -5.43 5.03 -3.86
CA GLN A 41 -6.62 4.50 -3.18
C GLN A 41 -6.33 3.14 -2.53
N PHE A 42 -5.65 2.25 -3.25
CA PHE A 42 -5.22 0.97 -2.74
C PHE A 42 -4.28 1.12 -1.53
N LEU A 43 -3.24 1.95 -1.64
CA LEU A 43 -2.28 2.16 -0.54
C LEU A 43 -2.98 2.70 0.72
N ARG A 44 -3.90 3.68 0.57
CA ARG A 44 -4.66 4.22 1.71
C ARG A 44 -5.46 3.13 2.42
N ARG A 45 -6.06 2.19 1.68
CA ARG A 45 -6.80 1.06 2.27
C ARG A 45 -5.87 0.12 3.03
N MET A 46 -4.74 -0.26 2.45
CA MET A 46 -3.76 -1.14 3.10
C MET A 46 -3.18 -0.50 4.37
N CYS A 47 -2.85 0.79 4.33
CA CYS A 47 -2.38 1.49 5.53
C CYS A 47 -3.43 1.53 6.64
N ALA A 48 -4.71 1.73 6.30
CA ALA A 48 -5.78 1.71 7.29
C ALA A 48 -5.96 0.32 7.94
N ASP A 49 -5.82 -0.75 7.16
CA ASP A 49 -6.02 -2.13 7.64
C ASP A 49 -4.83 -2.63 8.49
N TYR A 50 -3.60 -2.23 8.19
CA TYR A 50 -2.37 -2.78 8.82
C TYR A 50 -1.60 -1.81 9.71
N PHE A 51 -1.74 -0.50 9.48
CA PHE A 51 -1.11 0.56 10.28
C PHE A 51 -2.18 1.51 10.84
N PRO A 52 -3.17 0.99 11.59
CA PRO A 52 -4.19 1.86 12.17
C PRO A 52 -3.53 2.85 13.14
N PHE A 53 -3.99 4.09 13.11
CA PHE A 53 -3.63 5.05 14.14
C PHE A 53 -4.09 4.50 15.50
N GLN A 54 -3.12 4.25 16.38
CA GLN A 54 -3.39 3.91 17.77
C GLN A 54 -3.24 5.20 18.59
N PRO A 55 -4.29 5.65 19.29
CA PRO A 55 -4.24 6.86 20.13
C PRO A 55 -3.32 6.72 21.33
#